data_AF-A0A9R0T667-F1
#
_entry.id   AF-A0A9R0T667-F1
#
_cell.length_a   1.000
_cell.length_b   1.000
_cell.length_c   1.000
_cell.angle_alpha   90.00
_cell.angle_beta   90.00
_cell.angle_gamma   90.00
#
_symmetry.space_group_name_H-M   'P 1'
#
loop_
_entity.id
_entity.type
_entity.pdbx_description
1 polymer ?
#
loop_
_entity_poly.entity_id
_entity_poly.type
_entity_poly.pdbx_seq_one_letter_code
_entity_poly.pdbx_strand_id
1 'polypeptide(L)'
;MDEAEERRLLVQGDGDHEPLLLPSQDASVYTGDGSVDIKGRPAARRTTGNWRACFFILGTECCERLAYYGIANNLVTYLKIKLHQGNLEAARNVTTWQGTCYLTALIGAILADSYWGKYWTIAVFSSVYFIGLAVLTLSASLPALQPPSCFGSVCPESSLLQNGTFFLGLYMIALGTGGIKPCVSSFGADQFDDSDPTERVKQGSFFNWFYFCINIGALVAGTVIVWIQDNSVRNPVGVQLQECARLLSQHSVSGVSNCHSMLLFCMKLMVKVQQ
;
A
#
# COMPACT_ATOMS: atom_id res chain seq x y z
N MET A 1 -40.02 -40.24 -55.41
CA MET A 1 -39.87 -40.20 -53.96
C MET A 1 -38.58 -39.44 -53.73
N ASP A 2 -38.73 -38.16 -53.44
CA ASP A 2 -37.72 -37.11 -53.62
C ASP A 2 -36.97 -36.90 -52.30
N GLU A 3 -35.66 -36.63 -52.33
CA GLU A 3 -34.77 -36.48 -51.16
C GLU A 3 -35.21 -35.35 -50.19
N ALA A 4 -36.19 -34.54 -50.59
CA ALA A 4 -36.83 -33.52 -49.79
C ALA A 4 -37.82 -34.05 -48.74
N GLU A 5 -38.36 -35.27 -48.92
CA GLU A 5 -39.39 -35.83 -48.04
C GLU A 5 -38.79 -36.64 -46.87
N GLU A 6 -37.62 -37.25 -47.07
CA GLU A 6 -36.87 -37.97 -46.02
C GLU A 6 -36.34 -37.02 -44.94
N ARG A 7 -36.01 -35.78 -45.32
CA ARG A 7 -35.55 -34.74 -44.39
C ARG A 7 -36.64 -34.14 -43.49
N ARG A 8 -37.92 -34.37 -43.81
CA ARG A 8 -39.05 -33.91 -42.96
C ARG A 8 -39.41 -34.91 -41.87
N LEU A 9 -39.05 -36.19 -42.03
CA LEU A 9 -39.37 -37.22 -41.03
C LEU A 9 -38.36 -37.28 -39.86
N LEU A 10 -37.18 -36.68 -39.99
CA LEU A 10 -36.18 -36.62 -38.92
C LEU A 10 -36.40 -35.48 -37.90
N VAL A 11 -37.44 -34.64 -38.07
CA VAL A 11 -37.74 -33.53 -37.15
C VAL A 11 -38.84 -33.88 -36.13
N GLN A 12 -39.48 -35.05 -36.25
CA GLN A 12 -40.57 -35.47 -35.36
C GLN A 12 -40.18 -36.72 -34.56
N GLY A 13 -39.21 -36.60 -33.66
CA GLY A 13 -38.83 -37.70 -32.77
C GLY A 13 -37.92 -37.28 -31.63
N ASP A 14 -38.51 -37.20 -30.44
CA ASP A 14 -37.93 -37.51 -29.13
C ASP A 14 -37.27 -36.39 -28.27
N GLY A 15 -37.82 -36.22 -27.06
CA GLY A 15 -37.10 -35.91 -25.82
C GLY A 15 -36.59 -34.49 -25.53
N ASP A 16 -37.30 -33.78 -24.64
CA ASP A 16 -36.76 -32.87 -23.61
C ASP A 16 -35.55 -31.97 -23.98
N HIS A 17 -35.76 -31.01 -24.88
CA HIS A 17 -34.80 -29.92 -25.06
C HIS A 17 -35.09 -28.74 -24.12
N GLU A 18 -34.40 -28.72 -22.99
CA GLU A 18 -34.06 -27.50 -22.25
C GLU A 18 -33.40 -26.52 -23.24
N PRO A 19 -33.88 -25.26 -23.37
CA PRO A 19 -33.31 -24.32 -24.32
C PRO A 19 -31.87 -24.01 -23.89
N LEU A 20 -30.92 -24.56 -24.65
CA LEU A 20 -29.49 -24.31 -24.52
C LEU A 20 -29.25 -22.82 -24.78
N LEU A 21 -29.21 -22.03 -23.70
CA LEU A 21 -28.88 -20.61 -23.72
C LEU A 21 -27.49 -20.46 -24.33
N LEU A 22 -27.43 -20.11 -25.61
CA LEU A 22 -26.22 -19.60 -26.24
C LEU A 22 -25.74 -18.42 -25.38
N PRO A 23 -24.47 -18.39 -24.92
CA PRO A 23 -23.95 -17.23 -24.22
C PRO A 23 -24.12 -16.03 -25.14
N SER A 24 -24.97 -15.09 -24.73
CA SER A 24 -25.13 -13.80 -25.40
C SER A 24 -23.75 -13.19 -25.63
N GLN A 25 -23.48 -12.63 -26.81
CA GLN A 25 -22.21 -11.96 -27.16
C GLN A 25 -21.74 -10.95 -26.10
N ASP A 26 -22.65 -10.45 -25.27
CA ASP A 26 -22.40 -9.61 -24.09
C ASP A 26 -21.53 -10.27 -23.00
N ALA A 27 -21.55 -11.60 -22.87
CA ALA A 27 -20.73 -12.33 -21.88
C ALA A 27 -19.22 -12.24 -22.15
N SER A 28 -18.81 -11.84 -23.37
CA SER A 28 -17.41 -11.68 -23.75
C SER A 28 -16.82 -10.29 -23.41
N VAL A 29 -17.68 -9.30 -23.15
CA VAL A 29 -17.28 -7.91 -22.95
C VAL A 29 -17.01 -7.60 -21.48
N TYR A 30 -17.76 -8.24 -20.58
CA TYR A 30 -17.70 -8.03 -19.13
C TYR A 30 -16.98 -9.18 -18.42
N THR A 31 -16.52 -8.94 -17.20
CA THR A 31 -15.83 -9.96 -16.40
C THR A 31 -16.83 -10.97 -15.84
N GLY A 32 -16.42 -12.24 -15.76
CA GLY A 32 -17.28 -13.34 -15.30
C GLY A 32 -17.33 -13.51 -13.78
N ASP A 33 -16.51 -12.75 -13.06
CA ASP A 33 -16.31 -12.80 -11.60
C ASP A 33 -17.23 -11.86 -10.80
N GLY A 34 -18.18 -11.20 -11.46
CA GLY A 34 -19.09 -10.24 -10.81
C GLY A 34 -18.42 -8.90 -10.45
N SER A 35 -17.20 -8.63 -10.91
CA SER A 35 -16.53 -7.34 -10.66
C SER A 35 -17.32 -6.17 -11.22
N VAL A 36 -17.33 -5.08 -10.46
CA VAL A 36 -17.94 -3.81 -10.88
C VAL A 36 -16.89 -2.72 -11.06
N ASP A 37 -17.23 -1.69 -11.83
CA ASP A 37 -16.47 -0.46 -11.91
C ASP A 37 -16.74 0.46 -10.71
N ILE A 38 -16.01 1.57 -10.62
CA ILE A 38 -16.19 2.58 -9.56
C ILE A 38 -17.61 3.21 -9.54
N LYS A 39 -18.41 3.02 -10.59
CA LYS A 39 -19.80 3.48 -10.70
C LYS A 39 -20.80 2.36 -10.40
N GLY A 40 -20.34 1.18 -9.98
CA GLY A 40 -21.17 0.03 -9.67
C GLY A 40 -21.71 -0.71 -10.90
N ARG A 41 -21.14 -0.49 -12.09
CA ARG A 41 -21.54 -1.17 -13.33
C ARG A 41 -20.64 -2.38 -13.60
N PRO A 42 -21.08 -3.42 -14.31
CA PRO A 42 -20.22 -4.56 -14.64
C PRO A 42 -18.89 -4.13 -15.29
N ALA A 43 -17.78 -4.68 -14.80
CA ALA A 43 -16.44 -4.31 -15.25
C ALA A 43 -16.16 -4.87 -16.65
N ALA A 44 -15.80 -4.00 -17.60
CA ALA A 44 -15.50 -4.40 -18.97
C ALA A 44 -14.06 -4.93 -19.11
N ARG A 45 -13.92 -6.22 -19.44
CA ARG A 45 -12.65 -6.98 -19.42
C ARG A 45 -11.49 -6.30 -20.17
N ARG A 46 -11.74 -5.62 -21.29
CA ARG A 46 -10.70 -4.95 -22.10
C ARG A 46 -10.20 -3.63 -21.53
N THR A 47 -11.01 -2.95 -20.72
CA THR A 47 -10.75 -1.57 -20.28
C THR A 47 -10.44 -1.46 -18.79
N THR A 48 -10.74 -2.50 -18.00
CA THR A 48 -10.69 -2.44 -16.54
C THR A 48 -9.67 -3.41 -15.95
N GLY A 49 -8.81 -2.94 -15.03
CA GLY A 49 -7.89 -3.79 -14.28
C GLY A 49 -6.65 -4.24 -15.07
N ASN A 50 -6.26 -5.50 -14.86
CA ASN A 50 -5.09 -6.17 -15.42
C ASN A 50 -3.75 -5.49 -15.03
N TRP A 51 -2.66 -5.85 -15.72
CA TRP A 51 -1.31 -5.36 -15.45
C TRP A 51 -1.18 -3.83 -15.39
N ARG A 52 -2.03 -3.09 -16.11
CA ARG A 52 -2.04 -1.62 -16.06
C ARG A 52 -2.26 -1.11 -14.64
N ALA A 53 -3.25 -1.65 -13.93
CA ALA A 53 -3.49 -1.31 -12.53
C ALA A 53 -2.38 -1.87 -11.63
N CYS A 54 -1.98 -3.12 -11.85
CA CYS A 54 -0.98 -3.79 -11.02
C CYS A 54 0.38 -3.08 -11.00
N PHE A 55 0.85 -2.51 -12.12
CA PHE A 55 2.12 -1.76 -12.12
C PHE A 55 2.14 -0.63 -11.10
N PHE A 56 1.02 0.05 -10.92
CA PHE A 56 0.91 1.14 -9.96
C PHE A 56 0.74 0.66 -8.53
N ILE A 57 0.03 -0.45 -8.32
CA ILE A 57 -0.06 -1.12 -7.01
C ILE A 57 1.34 -1.56 -6.57
N LEU A 58 2.08 -2.23 -7.44
CA LEU A 58 3.46 -2.68 -7.19
C LEU A 58 4.41 -1.51 -6.91
N GLY A 59 4.32 -0.44 -7.71
CA GLY A 59 5.10 0.76 -7.51
C GLY A 59 4.82 1.38 -6.14
N THR A 60 3.54 1.50 -5.76
CA THR A 60 3.18 2.09 -4.48
C THR A 60 3.57 1.21 -3.30
N GLU A 61 3.38 -0.11 -3.40
CA GLU A 61 3.84 -1.05 -2.38
C GLU A 61 5.36 -0.91 -2.16
N CYS A 62 6.14 -0.82 -3.24
CA CYS A 62 7.57 -0.58 -3.15
C CYS A 62 7.90 0.72 -2.41
N CYS A 63 7.21 1.83 -2.72
CA CYS A 63 7.39 3.11 -2.04
C CYS A 63 7.03 3.02 -0.53
N GLU A 64 5.91 2.37 -0.20
CA GLU A 64 5.47 2.19 1.19
C GLU A 64 6.50 1.38 1.98
N ARG A 65 7.00 0.28 1.40
CA ARG A 65 8.02 -0.56 2.05
C ARG A 65 9.32 0.19 2.27
N LEU A 66 9.76 0.94 1.27
CA LEU A 66 10.95 1.78 1.38
C LEU A 66 10.82 2.79 2.53
N ALA A 67 9.67 3.47 2.63
CA ALA A 67 9.40 4.43 3.70
C ALA A 67 9.29 3.75 5.08
N TYR A 68 8.55 2.65 5.18
CA TYR A 68 8.36 1.91 6.42
C TYR A 68 9.69 1.41 6.98
N TYR A 69 10.49 0.71 6.16
CA TYR A 69 11.79 0.19 6.61
C TYR A 69 12.81 1.31 6.83
N GLY A 70 12.75 2.40 6.04
CA GLY A 70 13.57 3.59 6.27
C GLY A 70 13.32 4.22 7.64
N ILE A 71 12.06 4.31 8.08
CA ILE A 71 11.72 4.77 9.43
C ILE A 71 12.14 3.74 10.48
N ALA A 72 11.75 2.47 10.30
CA ALA A 72 11.97 1.41 11.28
C ALA A 72 13.46 1.22 11.62
N ASN A 73 14.35 1.20 10.61
CA ASN A 73 15.79 1.00 10.80
C ASN A 73 16.45 2.15 11.55
N ASN A 74 15.93 3.37 11.42
CA ASN A 74 16.52 4.57 12.03
C ASN A 74 15.86 5.01 13.32
N LEU A 75 14.69 4.46 13.64
CA LEU A 75 13.87 4.90 14.76
C LEU A 75 14.62 4.77 16.09
N VAL A 76 15.33 3.65 16.33
CA VAL A 76 16.12 3.45 17.55
C VAL A 76 17.18 4.54 17.70
N THR A 77 17.91 4.83 16.63
CA THR A 77 18.96 5.84 16.59
C THR A 77 18.38 7.23 16.85
N TYR A 78 17.24 7.55 16.24
CA TYR A 78 16.55 8.83 16.45
C TYR A 78 16.09 9.00 17.91
N LEU A 79 15.44 7.98 18.47
CA LEU A 79 14.98 7.99 19.86
C LEU A 79 16.14 8.19 20.85
N LYS A 80 17.27 7.53 20.62
CA LYS A 80 18.46 7.65 21.47
C LYS A 80 19.18 8.99 21.33
N ILE A 81 19.45 9.41 20.09
CA ILE A 81 20.33 10.55 19.82
C ILE A 81 19.56 11.88 19.89
N LYS A 82 18.29 11.91 19.44
CA LYS A 82 17.50 13.15 19.36
C LYS A 82 16.51 13.31 20.50
N LEU A 83 15.83 12.24 20.89
CA LEU A 83 14.91 12.28 22.04
C LEU A 83 15.60 11.94 23.36
N HIS A 84 16.91 11.68 23.33
CA HIS A 84 17.74 11.39 24.50
C HIS A 84 17.20 10.23 25.37
N GLN A 85 16.51 9.26 24.74
CA GLN A 85 15.99 8.09 25.44
C GLN A 85 17.10 7.10 25.78
N GLY A 86 16.94 6.40 26.90
CA GLY A 86 17.80 5.27 27.26
C GLY A 86 17.65 4.11 26.26
N ASN A 87 18.69 3.26 26.15
CA ASN A 87 18.70 2.11 25.23
C ASN A 87 17.46 1.20 25.41
N LEU A 88 17.09 0.91 26.66
CA LEU A 88 15.95 0.05 26.99
C LEU A 88 14.64 0.69 26.55
N GLU A 89 14.46 1.98 26.80
CA GLU A 89 13.23 2.70 26.45
C GLU A 89 13.07 2.86 24.95
N ALA A 90 14.14 3.21 24.24
CA ALA A 90 14.12 3.32 22.78
C ALA A 90 13.76 1.98 22.14
N ALA A 91 14.39 0.89 22.59
CA ALA A 91 14.09 -0.45 22.09
C ALA A 91 12.62 -0.85 22.36
N ARG A 92 12.10 -0.57 23.56
CA ARG A 92 10.69 -0.81 23.91
C ARG A 92 9.75 -0.01 23.00
N ASN A 93 10.00 1.28 22.81
CA ASN A 93 9.14 2.13 21.98
C ASN A 93 9.11 1.66 20.51
N VAL A 94 10.26 1.23 19.97
CA VAL A 94 10.33 0.68 18.61
C VAL A 94 9.56 -0.63 18.48
N THR A 95 9.72 -1.57 19.40
CA THR A 95 9.00 -2.85 19.35
C THR A 95 7.51 -2.67 19.61
N THR A 96 7.11 -1.76 20.50
CA THR A 96 5.70 -1.38 20.70
C THR A 96 5.10 -0.77 19.43
N TRP A 97 5.82 0.12 18.76
CA TRP A 97 5.36 0.69 17.49
C TRP A 97 5.19 -0.39 16.42
N GLN A 98 6.18 -1.28 16.24
CA GLN A 98 6.07 -2.40 15.30
C GLN A 98 4.90 -3.33 15.64
N GLY A 99 4.72 -3.68 16.91
CA GLY A 99 3.58 -4.48 17.37
C GLY A 99 2.24 -3.79 17.09
N THR A 100 2.19 -2.47 17.22
CA THR A 100 1.00 -1.67 16.90
C THR A 100 0.67 -1.71 15.41
N CYS A 101 1.68 -1.66 14.52
CA CYS A 101 1.48 -1.84 13.07
C CYS A 101 0.80 -3.18 12.74
N TYR A 102 1.19 -4.26 13.44
CA TYR A 102 0.56 -5.57 13.23
C TYR A 102 -0.84 -5.67 13.84
N LEU A 103 -1.06 -5.10 15.02
CA LEU A 103 -2.38 -5.10 15.66
C LEU A 103 -3.39 -4.27 14.85
N THR A 104 -2.98 -3.09 14.40
CA THR A 104 -3.81 -2.23 13.55
C THR A 104 -4.07 -2.86 12.19
N ALA A 105 -3.20 -3.76 11.71
CA ALA A 105 -3.47 -4.54 10.50
C ALA A 105 -4.66 -5.49 10.64
N LEU A 106 -4.81 -6.12 11.81
CA LEU A 106 -5.98 -6.95 12.09
C LEU A 106 -7.26 -6.11 12.06
N ILE A 107 -7.24 -4.92 12.68
CA ILE A 107 -8.37 -4.00 12.69
C ILE A 107 -8.69 -3.51 11.27
N GLY A 108 -7.67 -3.15 10.50
CA GLY A 108 -7.81 -2.71 9.11
C GLY A 108 -8.45 -3.77 8.21
N ALA A 109 -8.04 -5.04 8.37
CA ALA A 109 -8.63 -6.16 7.64
C ALA A 109 -10.13 -6.33 7.97
N ILE A 110 -10.50 -6.32 9.25
CA ILE A 110 -11.91 -6.42 9.68
C ILE A 110 -12.74 -5.27 9.07
N LEU A 111 -12.21 -4.05 9.07
CA LEU A 111 -12.89 -2.89 8.48
C LEU A 111 -13.11 -3.04 6.98
N ALA A 112 -12.09 -3.54 6.27
CA ALA A 112 -12.19 -3.78 4.83
C ALA A 112 -13.23 -4.85 4.50
N ASP A 113 -13.22 -5.96 5.23
CA ASP A 113 -14.06 -7.12 4.92
C ASP A 113 -15.51 -6.94 5.40
N SER A 114 -15.77 -6.11 6.43
CA SER A 114 -17.09 -6.05 7.08
C SER A 114 -17.90 -4.78 6.81
N TYR A 115 -17.29 -3.65 6.42
CA TYR A 115 -18.00 -2.35 6.42
C TYR A 115 -18.04 -1.64 5.06
N TRP A 116 -16.88 -1.29 4.50
CA TRP A 116 -16.82 -0.37 3.35
C TRP A 116 -15.94 -0.86 2.18
N GLY A 117 -15.41 -2.08 2.26
CA GLY A 117 -14.61 -2.70 1.21
C GLY A 117 -13.12 -2.35 1.23
N LYS A 118 -12.34 -3.12 0.46
CA LYS A 118 -10.87 -2.99 0.36
C LYS A 118 -10.45 -1.63 -0.20
N TYR A 119 -11.13 -1.15 -1.24
CA TYR A 119 -10.80 0.11 -1.91
C TYR A 119 -10.84 1.31 -0.94
N TRP A 120 -11.96 1.49 -0.24
CA TRP A 120 -12.14 2.62 0.68
C TRP A 120 -11.19 2.52 1.89
N THR A 121 -10.95 1.30 2.38
CA THR A 121 -9.96 1.06 3.43
C THR A 121 -8.59 1.54 2.98
N ILE A 122 -8.09 1.09 1.83
CA ILE A 122 -6.78 1.51 1.33
C ILE A 122 -6.74 3.03 1.14
N ALA A 123 -7.80 3.65 0.60
CA ALA A 123 -7.83 5.09 0.30
C ALA A 123 -7.77 5.96 1.58
N VAL A 124 -8.60 5.64 2.56
CA VAL A 124 -8.66 6.36 3.85
C VAL A 124 -7.37 6.18 4.61
N PHE A 125 -6.90 4.94 4.75
CA PHE A 125 -5.70 4.66 5.54
C PHE A 125 -4.41 5.12 4.84
N SER A 126 -4.37 5.18 3.50
CA SER A 126 -3.27 5.85 2.78
C SER A 126 -3.22 7.34 3.05
N SER A 127 -4.38 7.99 3.20
CA SER A 127 -4.44 9.41 3.57
C SER A 127 -3.93 9.63 5.01
N VAL A 128 -4.33 8.77 5.94
CA VAL A 128 -3.83 8.78 7.34
C VAL A 128 -2.31 8.55 7.38
N TYR A 129 -1.81 7.60 6.61
CA TYR A 129 -0.37 7.32 6.48
C TYR A 129 0.40 8.55 6.00
N PHE A 130 -0.10 9.22 4.95
CA PHE A 130 0.52 10.43 4.40
C PHE A 130 0.53 11.58 5.41
N ILE A 131 -0.58 11.80 6.13
CA ILE A 131 -0.64 12.80 7.21
C ILE A 131 0.37 12.45 8.31
N GLY A 132 0.45 11.18 8.70
CA GLY A 132 1.44 10.71 9.68
C GLY A 132 2.88 10.99 9.24
N LEU A 133 3.22 10.72 7.98
CA LEU A 133 4.52 11.08 7.41
C LEU A 133 4.76 12.60 7.43
N ALA A 134 3.76 13.40 7.08
CA ALA A 134 3.87 14.86 7.10
C ALA A 134 4.09 15.38 8.54
N VAL A 135 3.36 14.86 9.53
CA VAL A 135 3.53 15.22 10.94
C VAL A 135 4.91 14.82 11.45
N LEU A 136 5.36 13.60 11.14
CA LEU A 136 6.69 13.11 11.52
C LEU A 136 7.79 13.99 10.91
N THR A 137 7.62 14.35 9.64
CA THR A 137 8.52 15.26 8.91
C THR A 137 8.56 16.65 9.53
N LEU A 138 7.41 17.23 9.86
CA LEU A 138 7.33 18.53 10.51
C LEU A 138 7.99 18.52 11.89
N SER A 139 7.80 17.44 12.65
CA SER A 139 8.46 17.26 13.96
C SER A 139 9.99 17.26 13.86
N ALA A 140 10.54 16.72 12.76
CA ALA A 140 11.97 16.61 12.54
C ALA A 140 12.58 17.84 11.83
N SER A 141 11.78 18.69 11.18
CA SER A 141 12.28 19.79 10.34
C SER A 141 12.06 21.19 10.94
N LEU A 142 11.00 21.38 11.74
CA LEU A 142 10.69 22.67 12.36
C LEU A 142 11.52 22.88 13.64
N PRO A 143 12.36 23.93 13.72
CA PRO A 143 13.19 24.18 14.91
C PRO A 143 12.41 24.31 16.21
N ALA A 144 11.14 24.77 16.14
CA ALA A 144 10.26 24.87 17.30
C ALA A 144 9.78 23.51 17.85
N LEU A 145 9.70 22.49 16.99
CA LEU A 145 9.25 21.13 17.35
C LEU A 145 10.42 20.16 17.56
N GLN A 146 11.64 20.58 17.25
CA GLN A 146 12.84 19.77 17.44
C GLN A 146 13.30 19.76 18.90
N PRO A 147 13.72 18.59 19.41
CA PRO A 147 14.35 18.51 20.73
C PRO A 147 15.55 19.46 20.84
N PRO A 148 15.73 20.14 21.98
CA PRO A 148 16.86 21.03 22.17
C PRO A 148 18.19 20.26 22.08
N SER A 149 19.21 20.87 21.47
CA SER A 149 20.55 20.29 21.37
C SER A 149 21.19 20.13 22.74
N CYS A 150 21.90 19.03 22.97
CA CYS A 150 22.71 18.85 24.18
C CYS A 150 23.82 19.90 24.28
N PHE A 151 24.06 20.39 25.51
CA PHE A 151 25.21 21.22 25.82
C PHE A 151 26.23 20.36 26.58
N GLY A 152 27.20 19.79 25.86
CA GLY A 152 28.18 18.86 26.44
C GLY A 152 27.54 17.54 26.85
N SER A 153 27.69 17.14 28.12
CA SER A 153 27.10 15.90 28.67
C SER A 153 25.67 16.06 29.20
N VAL A 154 25.12 17.29 29.20
CA VAL A 154 23.78 17.59 29.71
C VAL A 154 22.83 17.80 28.54
N CYS A 155 21.90 16.86 28.37
CA CYS A 155 20.83 16.93 27.39
C CYS A 155 19.52 17.30 28.12
N PRO A 156 18.88 18.43 27.81
CA PRO A 156 17.57 18.73 28.37
C PRO A 156 16.54 17.70 27.89
N GLU A 157 15.60 17.34 28.76
CA GLU A 157 14.47 16.50 28.37
C GLU A 157 13.65 17.21 27.26
N SER A 158 13.19 16.43 26.28
CA SER A 158 12.31 16.94 25.23
C SER A 158 11.00 17.44 25.82
N SER A 159 10.51 18.60 25.36
CA SER A 159 9.20 19.12 25.78
C SER A 159 8.09 18.13 25.41
N LEU A 160 7.03 18.07 26.23
CA LEU A 160 5.84 17.24 26.01
C LEU A 160 5.28 17.44 24.59
N LEU A 161 5.30 18.67 24.07
CA LEU A 161 4.79 19.00 22.74
C LEU A 161 5.64 18.37 21.62
N GLN A 162 6.97 18.37 21.78
CA GLN A 162 7.92 17.84 20.80
C GLN A 162 7.80 16.32 20.73
N ASN A 163 7.83 15.68 21.90
CA ASN A 163 7.68 14.24 22.02
C ASN A 163 6.29 13.76 21.57
N GLY A 164 5.24 14.48 21.98
CA GLY A 164 3.86 14.19 21.61
C GLY A 164 3.62 14.28 20.10
N THR A 165 4.16 15.31 19.44
CA THR A 165 4.02 15.45 17.97
C THR A 165 4.74 14.34 17.21
N PHE A 166 5.94 13.96 17.67
CA PHE A 166 6.70 12.86 17.08
C PHE A 166 5.94 11.53 17.19
N PHE A 167 5.48 11.17 18.39
CA PHE A 167 4.73 9.93 18.60
C PHE A 167 3.37 9.95 17.90
N LEU A 168 2.70 11.10 17.82
CA LEU A 168 1.48 11.25 17.05
C LEU A 168 1.71 10.87 15.58
N GLY A 169 2.72 11.45 14.93
CA GLY A 169 3.08 11.09 13.56
C GLY A 169 3.41 9.61 13.41
N LEU A 170 4.21 9.06 14.34
CA LEU A 170 4.64 7.67 14.35
C LEU A 170 3.46 6.69 14.46
N TYR A 171 2.49 6.95 15.34
CA TYR A 171 1.31 6.11 15.52
C TYR A 171 0.25 6.32 14.42
N MET A 172 0.18 7.50 13.78
CA MET A 172 -0.61 7.68 12.57
C MET A 172 -0.08 6.84 11.41
N ILE A 173 1.25 6.74 11.26
CA ILE A 173 1.88 5.84 10.29
C ILE A 173 1.55 4.37 10.61
N ALA A 174 1.59 3.98 11.89
CA ALA A 174 1.19 2.64 12.31
C ALA A 174 -0.27 2.33 11.93
N LEU A 175 -1.18 3.26 12.21
CA LEU A 175 -2.59 3.11 11.85
C LEU A 175 -2.77 3.01 10.33
N GLY A 176 -2.13 3.91 9.58
CA GLY A 176 -2.19 3.94 8.12
C GLY A 176 -1.67 2.65 7.48
N THR A 177 -0.51 2.15 7.93
CA THR A 177 0.04 0.90 7.41
C THR A 177 -0.83 -0.31 7.77
N GLY A 178 -1.49 -0.27 8.93
CA GLY A 178 -2.48 -1.28 9.34
C GLY A 178 -3.66 -1.39 8.38
N GLY A 179 -4.20 -0.29 7.85
CA GLY A 179 -5.29 -0.40 6.87
C GLY A 179 -4.84 -0.80 5.47
N ILE A 180 -3.60 -0.48 5.07
CA ILE A 180 -3.11 -0.70 3.71
C ILE A 180 -2.63 -2.14 3.52
N LYS A 181 -1.74 -2.62 4.40
CA LYS A 181 -1.05 -3.91 4.27
C LYS A 181 -1.95 -5.13 4.09
N PRO A 182 -3.05 -5.31 4.84
CA PRO A 182 -3.89 -6.49 4.70
C PRO A 182 -4.71 -6.48 3.40
N CYS A 183 -4.92 -5.31 2.80
CA CYS A 183 -5.84 -5.14 1.68
C CYS A 183 -5.15 -5.02 0.32
N VAL A 184 -3.92 -4.49 0.26
CA VAL A 184 -3.28 -4.12 -1.01
C VAL A 184 -2.95 -5.32 -1.92
N SER A 185 -2.53 -6.45 -1.34
CA SER A 185 -2.18 -7.65 -2.11
C SER A 185 -3.41 -8.33 -2.69
N SER A 186 -4.48 -8.46 -1.90
CA SER A 186 -5.77 -8.98 -2.35
C SER A 186 -6.43 -8.04 -3.35
N PHE A 187 -6.40 -6.73 -3.11
CA PHE A 187 -6.90 -5.73 -4.05
C PHE A 187 -6.16 -5.73 -5.40
N GLY A 188 -4.85 -6.02 -5.39
CA GLY A 188 -4.08 -6.22 -6.61
C GLY A 188 -4.41 -7.53 -7.33
N ALA A 189 -4.75 -8.59 -6.60
CA ALA A 189 -5.23 -9.84 -7.17
C ALA A 189 -6.63 -9.67 -7.80
N ASP A 190 -7.50 -8.86 -7.19
CA ASP A 190 -8.84 -8.52 -7.71
C ASP A 190 -8.80 -7.78 -9.06
N GLN A 191 -7.62 -7.33 -9.52
CA GLN A 191 -7.47 -6.72 -10.84
C GLN A 191 -7.51 -7.73 -12.00
N PHE A 192 -7.45 -9.04 -11.70
CA PHE A 192 -7.54 -10.12 -12.67
C PHE A 192 -8.90 -10.82 -12.55
N ASP A 193 -9.42 -11.35 -13.66
CA ASP A 193 -10.67 -12.13 -13.69
C ASP A 193 -10.38 -13.61 -13.41
N ASP A 194 -10.78 -14.10 -12.25
CA ASP A 194 -10.56 -15.49 -11.82
C ASP A 194 -11.28 -16.51 -12.73
N SER A 195 -12.34 -16.08 -13.45
CA SER A 195 -13.04 -16.92 -14.42
C SER A 195 -12.27 -17.11 -15.73
N ASP A 196 -11.25 -16.30 -16.01
CA ASP A 196 -10.38 -16.44 -17.17
C ASP A 196 -9.11 -17.23 -16.81
N PRO A 197 -8.89 -18.43 -17.40
CA PRO A 197 -7.67 -19.20 -17.13
C PRO A 197 -6.39 -18.43 -17.51
N THR A 198 -6.43 -17.52 -18.48
CA THR A 198 -5.30 -16.70 -18.89
C THR A 198 -4.98 -15.61 -17.87
N GLU A 199 -6.02 -14.97 -17.30
CA GLU A 199 -5.81 -13.93 -16.29
C GLU A 199 -5.42 -14.54 -14.93
N ARG A 200 -5.92 -15.74 -14.60
CA ARG A 200 -5.50 -16.49 -13.41
C ARG A 200 -3.99 -16.79 -13.38
N VAL A 201 -3.38 -17.11 -14.52
CA VAL A 201 -1.91 -17.27 -14.61
C VAL A 201 -1.18 -15.94 -14.40
N LYS A 202 -1.74 -14.83 -14.90
CA LYS A 202 -1.18 -13.48 -14.71
C LYS A 202 -1.28 -13.03 -13.25
N GLN A 203 -2.37 -13.36 -12.56
CA GLN A 203 -2.56 -13.12 -11.13
C GLN A 203 -1.48 -13.83 -10.30
N GLY A 204 -1.16 -15.09 -10.62
CA GLY A 204 -0.03 -15.79 -9.98
C GLY A 204 1.31 -15.08 -10.21
N SER A 205 1.55 -14.58 -11.43
CA SER A 205 2.74 -13.77 -11.75
C SER A 205 2.76 -12.43 -11.00
N PHE A 206 1.60 -11.81 -10.77
CA PHE A 206 1.48 -10.59 -9.97
C PHE A 206 1.98 -10.82 -8.54
N PHE A 207 1.59 -11.91 -7.87
CA PHE A 207 2.10 -12.20 -6.53
C PHE A 207 3.63 -12.35 -6.50
N ASN A 208 4.22 -13.01 -7.50
CA ASN A 208 5.68 -13.11 -7.60
C ASN A 208 6.34 -11.72 -7.67
N TRP A 209 5.83 -10.83 -8.52
CA TRP A 209 6.33 -9.46 -8.62
C TRP A 209 6.07 -8.65 -7.35
N PHE A 210 4.92 -8.84 -6.70
CA PHE A 210 4.55 -8.17 -5.46
C PHE A 210 5.54 -8.48 -4.34
N TYR A 211 5.84 -9.75 -4.10
CA TYR A 211 6.84 -10.14 -3.11
C TYR A 211 8.26 -9.74 -3.51
N PHE A 212 8.59 -9.76 -4.80
CA PHE A 212 9.87 -9.26 -5.28
C PHE A 212 10.06 -7.77 -4.97
N CYS A 213 9.04 -6.93 -5.23
CA CYS A 213 9.05 -5.51 -4.90
C CYS A 213 9.20 -5.26 -3.38
N ILE A 214 8.53 -6.04 -2.53
CA ILE A 214 8.68 -5.93 -1.07
C ILE A 214 10.14 -6.16 -0.65
N ASN A 215 10.77 -7.22 -1.18
CA ASN A 215 12.15 -7.57 -0.85
C ASN A 215 13.15 -6.52 -1.35
N ILE A 216 12.96 -6.01 -2.57
CA ILE A 216 13.79 -4.90 -3.08
C ILE A 216 13.64 -3.65 -2.21
N GLY A 217 12.42 -3.25 -1.88
CA GLY A 217 12.16 -2.09 -1.03
C GLY A 217 12.85 -2.21 0.33
N ALA A 218 12.78 -3.40 0.95
CA ALA A 218 13.48 -3.69 2.20
C ALA A 218 15.01 -3.64 2.05
N LEU A 219 15.56 -4.22 0.97
CA LEU A 219 17.00 -4.22 0.70
C LEU A 219 17.53 -2.80 0.50
N VAL A 220 16.86 -1.99 -0.32
CA VAL A 220 17.26 -0.60 -0.58
C VAL A 220 17.13 0.25 0.69
N ALA A 221 16.07 0.07 1.48
CA ALA A 221 15.92 0.75 2.78
C ALA A 221 17.01 0.37 3.78
N GLY A 222 17.38 -0.91 3.85
CA GLY A 222 18.41 -1.41 4.77
C GLY A 222 19.84 -1.06 4.36
N THR A 223 20.09 -0.79 3.08
CA THR A 223 21.44 -0.52 2.56
C THR A 223 21.62 0.94 2.18
N VAL A 224 20.96 1.41 1.12
CA VAL A 224 21.15 2.74 0.54
C VAL A 224 20.71 3.85 1.50
N ILE A 225 19.51 3.72 2.09
CA ILE A 225 19.01 4.76 3.00
C ILE A 225 19.88 4.86 4.26
N VAL A 226 20.20 3.73 4.89
CA VAL A 226 21.09 3.69 6.06
C VAL A 226 22.48 4.22 5.71
N TRP A 227 23.03 3.85 4.56
CA TRP A 227 24.34 4.35 4.10
C TRP A 227 24.34 5.86 3.90
N ILE A 228 23.29 6.43 3.29
CA ILE A 228 23.15 7.89 3.13
C ILE A 228 23.11 8.58 4.51
N GLN A 229 22.37 8.01 5.46
CA GLN A 229 22.23 8.59 6.79
C GLN A 229 23.51 8.50 7.60
N ASP A 230 24.21 7.35 7.60
CA ASP A 230 25.44 7.15 8.38
C ASP A 230 26.62 7.96 7.84
N ASN A 231 26.79 8.03 6.51
CA ASN A 231 27.87 8.83 5.91
C ASN A 231 27.65 10.34 6.13
N SER A 232 26.39 10.79 6.18
CA SER A 232 26.07 12.19 6.48
C SER A 232 26.34 12.57 7.94
N VAL A 233 26.42 11.59 8.85
CA VAL A 233 26.76 11.81 10.28
C VAL A 233 28.28 11.96 10.49
N ARG A 234 29.13 11.43 9.60
CA ARG A 234 30.59 11.38 9.79
C ARG A 234 31.35 12.64 9.33
N ASN A 235 30.72 13.60 8.64
CA ASN A 235 31.36 14.87 8.25
C ASN A 235 31.10 15.98 9.31
N PRO A 236 32.15 16.57 9.93
CA PRO A 236 32.01 17.48 11.08
C PRO A 236 31.71 18.94 10.70
N VAL A 237 31.08 19.20 9.55
CA VAL A 237 30.39 20.49 9.33
C VAL A 237 28.95 20.26 9.75
N GLY A 238 28.62 20.74 10.95
CA GLY A 238 27.29 20.64 11.53
C GLY A 238 26.20 21.10 10.56
N VAL A 239 25.02 20.48 10.68
CA VAL A 239 23.81 20.63 9.83
C VAL A 239 23.71 19.61 8.68
N GLN A 240 23.49 18.33 8.99
CA GLN A 240 23.03 17.34 7.98
C GLN A 240 22.05 16.27 8.51
N LEU A 241 21.91 16.00 9.81
CA LEU A 241 20.82 15.10 10.24
C LEU A 241 19.43 15.75 10.05
N GLN A 242 19.39 17.09 10.14
CA GLN A 242 18.21 17.89 9.83
C GLN A 242 17.96 17.91 8.33
N GLU A 243 19.00 18.08 7.51
CA GLU A 243 18.86 18.19 6.06
C GLU A 243 18.73 16.86 5.35
N CYS A 244 19.21 15.74 5.91
CA CYS A 244 18.87 14.39 5.44
C CYS A 244 17.50 13.92 5.92
N ALA A 245 17.04 14.25 7.13
CA ALA A 245 15.64 14.00 7.51
C ALA A 245 14.70 14.90 6.71
N ARG A 246 15.11 16.13 6.37
CA ARG A 246 14.37 17.06 5.51
C ARG A 246 14.42 16.66 4.04
N LEU A 247 15.52 16.11 3.53
CA LEU A 247 15.65 15.61 2.16
C LEU A 247 15.07 14.21 1.99
N LEU A 248 15.18 13.30 2.97
CA LEU A 248 14.46 12.02 2.96
C LEU A 248 12.99 12.24 3.22
N SER A 249 12.60 13.17 4.09
CA SER A 249 11.18 13.54 4.16
C SER A 249 10.73 14.31 2.93
N GLN A 250 11.52 15.14 2.27
CA GLN A 250 11.08 15.82 1.04
C GLN A 250 11.13 14.89 -0.17
N HIS A 251 12.07 13.96 -0.29
CA HIS A 251 12.12 12.97 -1.37
C HIS A 251 11.24 11.75 -1.09
N SER A 252 11.02 11.36 0.17
CA SER A 252 9.97 10.41 0.55
C SER A 252 8.62 11.07 0.60
N VAL A 253 8.41 12.34 0.94
CA VAL A 253 7.09 13.00 0.84
C VAL A 253 6.84 13.43 -0.59
N SER A 254 7.81 13.85 -1.41
CA SER A 254 7.59 14.08 -2.85
C SER A 254 7.52 12.76 -3.61
N GLY A 255 8.33 11.77 -3.24
CA GLY A 255 8.25 10.40 -3.77
C GLY A 255 6.96 9.72 -3.37
N VAL A 256 6.56 9.75 -2.10
CA VAL A 256 5.27 9.23 -1.58
C VAL A 256 4.11 10.15 -1.94
N SER A 257 4.27 11.46 -2.15
CA SER A 257 3.20 12.32 -2.71
C SER A 257 3.01 12.01 -4.18
N ASN A 258 4.07 11.71 -4.91
CA ASN A 258 3.97 11.18 -6.27
C ASN A 258 3.41 9.75 -6.23
N CYS A 259 3.81 8.87 -5.30
CA CYS A 259 3.24 7.53 -5.17
C CYS A 259 1.81 7.54 -4.59
N HIS A 260 1.40 8.57 -3.83
CA HIS A 260 0.07 8.74 -3.26
C HIS A 260 -0.85 9.42 -4.27
N SER A 261 -0.36 10.42 -4.99
CA SER A 261 -1.04 10.95 -6.18
C SER A 261 -1.16 9.86 -7.22
N MET A 262 -0.15 9.01 -7.39
CA MET A 262 -0.18 7.82 -8.23
C MET A 262 -1.13 6.79 -7.64
N LEU A 263 -1.17 6.52 -6.34
CA LEU A 263 -2.13 5.59 -5.73
C LEU A 263 -3.57 6.11 -5.89
N LEU A 264 -3.84 7.39 -5.66
CA LEU A 264 -5.14 8.04 -5.87
C LEU A 264 -5.52 8.11 -7.35
N PHE A 265 -4.55 8.40 -8.23
CA PHE A 265 -4.73 8.36 -9.68
C PHE A 265 -4.98 6.93 -10.16
N CYS A 266 -4.35 5.96 -9.54
CA CYS A 266 -4.49 4.54 -9.85
C CYS A 266 -5.77 3.99 -9.27
N MET A 267 -6.20 4.45 -8.10
CA MET A 267 -7.54 4.23 -7.57
C MET A 267 -8.61 4.80 -8.51
N LYS A 268 -8.34 5.95 -9.16
CA LYS A 268 -9.19 6.48 -10.23
C LYS A 268 -9.12 5.68 -11.55
N LEU A 269 -7.98 5.05 -11.86
CA LEU A 269 -7.76 4.19 -13.03
C LEU A 269 -8.12 2.71 -12.79
N MET A 270 -8.32 2.31 -11.54
CA MET A 270 -8.67 0.96 -11.11
C MET A 270 -10.17 0.80 -11.30
N VAL A 271 -10.53 0.34 -12.50
CA VAL A 271 -11.91 0.16 -12.93
C VAL A 271 -12.48 -1.21 -12.49
N LYS A 272 -11.79 -1.93 -11.60
CA LYS A 272 -12.34 -3.08 -10.85
C LYS A 272 -12.37 -2.74 -9.36
N VAL A 273 -13.58 -2.50 -8.85
CA VAL A 273 -13.89 -2.42 -7.43
C VAL A 273 -14.70 -3.67 -7.11
N GLN A 274 -14.10 -4.62 -6.42
CA GLN A 274 -14.86 -5.67 -5.74
C GLN A 274 -15.33 -5.06 -4.41
N GLN A 275 -16.66 -5.03 -4.20
CA GLN A 275 -17.27 -4.62 -2.93
C GLN A 275 -16.97 -5.67 -1.85
#